data_AF-A0A3S9MZH1-F1
#
_entry.id   AF-A0A3S9MZH1-F1
#
_cell.length_a   1.000
_cell.length_b   1.000
_cell.length_c   1.000
_cell.angle_alpha   90.00
_cell.angle_beta   90.00
_cell.angle_gamma   90.00
#
_symmetry.space_group_name_H-M   'P 1'
#
loop_
_entity.id
_entity.type
_entity.pdbx_description
1 polymer ?
#
loop_
_entity_poly.entity_id
_entity_poly.type
_entity_poly.pdbx_seq_one_letter_code
_entity_poly.pdbx_strand_id
1 'polypeptide(L)'
;MNETIKNDILRHLKIARWAIILNTLVHAGLFFYSVVIRDGYSSVFNGEAKYLLLLLPSLLISLYGLWLTWDKLPFKKSRKITDTIVLLFCGIIGHWLWLPSVAAVNLSFKRAEYQLLSSK
;
A
#
# COMPACT_ATOMS: atom_id res chain seq x y z
N MET A 1 -18.08 -18.15 3.71
CA MET A 1 -17.67 -16.80 4.20
C MET A 1 -18.53 -15.74 3.52
N ASN A 2 -18.89 -14.65 4.19
CA ASN A 2 -19.90 -13.71 3.69
C ASN A 2 -19.37 -12.87 2.50
N GLU A 3 -20.08 -12.87 1.36
CA GLU A 3 -19.72 -12.07 0.16
C GLU A 3 -19.56 -10.57 0.47
N THR A 4 -20.23 -10.06 1.51
CA THR A 4 -20.02 -8.70 2.00
C THR A 4 -18.58 -8.43 2.48
N ILE A 5 -17.97 -9.37 3.21
CA ILE A 5 -16.59 -9.23 3.72
C ILE A 5 -15.60 -9.16 2.56
N LYS A 6 -15.80 -10.02 1.56
CA LYS A 6 -14.96 -10.06 0.35
C LYS A 6 -15.06 -8.74 -0.44
N ASN A 7 -16.28 -8.24 -0.65
CA ASN A 7 -16.49 -6.98 -1.37
C ASN A 7 -15.91 -5.78 -0.61
N ASP A 8 -15.99 -5.79 0.72
CA ASP A 8 -15.36 -4.77 1.57
C ASP A 8 -13.83 -4.75 1.41
N ILE A 9 -13.18 -5.91 1.45
CA ILE A 9 -11.72 -6.04 1.27
C ILE A 9 -11.30 -5.57 -0.13
N LEU A 10 -12.04 -5.94 -1.17
CA LEU A 10 -11.76 -5.50 -2.54
C LEU A 10 -11.93 -3.98 -2.71
N ARG A 11 -12.88 -3.36 -2.01
CA ARG A 11 -13.05 -1.91 -1.97
C ARG A 11 -11.82 -1.25 -1.32
N HIS A 12 -11.36 -1.75 -0.18
CA HIS A 12 -10.17 -1.25 0.49
C HIS A 12 -8.90 -1.36 -0.36
N LEU A 13 -8.75 -2.46 -1.12
CA LEU A 13 -7.63 -2.62 -2.05
C LEU A 13 -7.67 -1.61 -3.21
N LYS A 14 -8.86 -1.27 -3.72
CA LYS A 14 -9.00 -0.22 -4.73
C LYS A 14 -8.61 1.15 -4.18
N ILE A 15 -9.02 1.46 -2.94
CA ILE A 15 -8.64 2.71 -2.26
C ILE A 15 -7.12 2.76 -2.06
N ALA A 16 -6.53 1.68 -1.54
CA ALA A 16 -5.08 1.57 -1.36
C ALA A 16 -4.33 1.79 -2.68
N ARG A 17 -4.80 1.17 -3.77
CA ARG A 17 -4.23 1.35 -5.11
C ARG A 17 -4.23 2.82 -5.55
N TRP A 18 -5.36 3.51 -5.40
CA TRP A 18 -5.46 4.93 -5.76
C TRP A 18 -4.57 5.80 -4.89
N ALA A 19 -4.48 5.53 -3.58
CA ALA A 19 -3.59 6.25 -2.68
C ALA A 19 -2.12 6.10 -3.11
N ILE A 20 -1.71 4.89 -3.49
CA ILE A 20 -0.35 4.61 -4.00
C ILE A 20 -0.09 5.35 -5.32
N ILE A 21 -1.04 5.33 -6.25
CA ILE A 21 -0.93 6.05 -7.53
C ILE A 21 -0.77 7.56 -7.28
N LEU A 22 -1.63 8.15 -6.47
CA LEU A 22 -1.58 9.58 -6.14
C LEU A 22 -0.26 9.94 -5.45
N ASN A 23 0.19 9.12 -4.49
CA ASN A 23 1.47 9.34 -3.81
C ASN A 23 2.64 9.26 -4.80
N THR A 24 2.59 8.32 -5.75
CA THR A 24 3.61 8.17 -6.79
C THR A 24 3.61 9.37 -7.73
N LEU A 25 2.45 9.88 -8.13
CA LEU A 25 2.35 11.08 -8.98
C LEU A 25 2.90 12.32 -8.28
N VAL A 26 2.65 12.48 -6.98
CA VAL A 26 3.23 13.58 -6.17
C VAL A 26 4.76 13.47 -6.15
N HIS A 27 5.30 12.28 -5.85
CA HIS A 27 6.75 12.07 -5.82
C HIS A 27 7.40 12.28 -7.20
N ALA A 28 6.77 11.77 -8.27
CA ALA A 28 7.23 11.95 -9.63
C ALA A 28 7.19 13.43 -10.05
N GLY A 29 6.09 14.12 -9.78
CA GLY A 29 5.94 15.55 -10.09
C GLY A 29 7.00 16.39 -9.38
N LEU A 30 7.24 16.14 -8.09
CA LEU A 30 8.29 16.83 -7.33
C LEU A 30 9.70 16.49 -7.83
N PHE A 31 9.94 15.26 -8.24
CA PHE A 31 11.20 14.85 -8.86
C PHE A 31 11.43 15.51 -10.22
N PHE A 32 10.42 15.55 -11.09
CA PHE A 32 10.52 16.25 -12.38
C PHE A 32 10.72 17.75 -12.18
N TYR A 33 9.99 18.36 -11.25
CA TYR A 33 10.14 19.76 -10.92
C TYR A 33 11.57 20.09 -10.46
N SER A 34 12.18 19.23 -9.63
CA SER A 34 13.55 19.41 -9.14
C SER A 34 14.62 19.28 -10.22
N VAL A 35 14.41 18.38 -11.19
CA VAL A 35 15.36 18.14 -12.28
C VAL A 35 15.25 19.23 -13.36
N VAL A 36 14.03 19.66 -13.69
CA VAL A 36 13.79 20.61 -14.79
C VAL A 36 14.10 22.06 -14.37
N ILE A 37 13.76 22.45 -13.15
CA ILE A 37 14.00 23.81 -12.65
C ILE A 37 15.11 23.75 -11.61
N ARG A 38 16.33 24.04 -12.05
CA ARG A 38 17.58 23.94 -11.26
C ARG A 38 17.52 24.70 -9.91
N ASP A 39 16.75 25.79 -9.86
CA ASP A 39 16.46 26.61 -8.65
C ASP A 39 15.00 26.55 -8.19
N GLY A 40 14.17 25.70 -8.83
CA GLY A 40 12.77 25.52 -8.46
C GLY A 40 12.65 24.90 -7.07
N TYR A 41 13.57 23.99 -6.77
CA TYR A 41 13.60 23.30 -5.48
C TYR A 41 13.86 24.26 -4.31
N SER A 42 14.75 25.25 -4.47
CA SER A 42 15.04 26.23 -3.41
C SER A 42 13.92 27.26 -3.23
N SER A 43 13.17 27.58 -4.29
CA SER A 43 12.09 28.58 -4.25
C SER A 43 10.75 28.06 -3.70
N VAL A 44 10.39 26.80 -3.97
CA VAL A 44 9.16 26.17 -3.43
C VAL A 44 9.37 25.56 -2.04
N PHE A 45 10.62 25.21 -1.67
CA PHE A 45 10.93 24.44 -0.46
C PHE A 45 11.85 25.15 0.54
N ASN A 46 11.65 26.45 0.76
CA ASN A 46 12.25 27.16 1.88
C ASN A 46 11.54 26.78 3.21
N GLY A 47 11.94 25.66 3.81
CA GLY A 47 11.50 25.25 5.16
C GLY A 47 11.48 23.74 5.42
N GLU A 48 11.33 23.35 6.68
CA GLU A 48 11.27 21.94 7.12
C GLU A 48 10.00 21.21 6.65
N ALA A 49 8.96 21.95 6.25
CA ALA A 49 7.70 21.42 5.73
C ALA A 49 7.87 20.54 4.46
N LYS A 50 9.01 20.66 3.76
CA LYS A 50 9.33 19.88 2.55
C LYS A 50 9.38 18.37 2.80
N TYR A 51 9.97 17.97 3.91
CA TYR A 51 10.11 16.55 4.25
C TYR A 51 8.78 15.99 4.75
N LEU A 52 7.98 16.81 5.42
CA LEU A 52 6.65 16.41 5.89
C LEU A 52 5.70 16.11 4.73
N LEU A 53 5.73 16.90 3.65
CA LEU A 53 4.88 16.69 2.47
C LEU A 53 5.16 15.35 1.77
N LEU A 54 6.40 14.87 1.80
CA LEU A 54 6.83 13.61 1.18
C LEU A 54 6.66 12.42 2.12
N LEU A 55 7.05 12.58 3.39
CA LEU A 55 7.08 11.50 4.37
C LEU A 55 5.69 11.18 4.90
N LEU A 56 4.85 12.19 5.18
CA LEU A 56 3.57 11.98 5.85
C LEU A 56 2.60 11.11 5.02
N PRO A 57 2.37 11.38 3.72
CA PRO A 57 1.48 10.53 2.92
C PRO A 57 2.01 9.11 2.76
N SER A 58 3.33 8.98 2.55
CA SER A 58 3.98 7.67 2.43
C SER A 58 3.84 6.84 3.71
N LEU A 59 3.98 7.46 4.87
CA LEU A 59 3.83 6.82 6.17
C LEU A 59 2.38 6.41 6.43
N LEU A 60 1.41 7.26 6.10
CA LEU A 60 -0.02 6.93 6.21
C LEU A 60 -0.40 5.75 5.31
N ILE A 61 0.13 5.68 4.10
CA ILE A 61 -0.09 4.54 3.19
C ILE A 61 0.54 3.26 3.77
N SER A 62 1.75 3.33 4.31
CA SER A 62 2.38 2.18 4.99
C SER A 62 1.53 1.70 6.16
N LEU A 63 1.09 2.59 7.05
CA LEU A 63 0.24 2.25 8.19
C LEU A 63 -1.10 1.62 7.74
N TYR A 64 -1.73 2.20 6.72
CA TYR A 64 -2.96 1.68 6.15
C TYR A 64 -2.77 0.28 5.55
N GLY A 65 -1.68 0.07 4.82
CA GLY A 65 -1.32 -1.22 4.24
C GLY A 65 -1.03 -2.28 5.30
N LEU A 66 -0.37 -1.90 6.40
CA LEU A 66 -0.13 -2.78 7.54
C LEU A 66 -1.45 -3.22 8.19
N TRP A 67 -2.33 -2.27 8.49
CA TRP A 67 -3.66 -2.57 9.01
C TRP A 67 -4.43 -3.52 8.09
N LEU A 68 -4.46 -3.24 6.79
CA LEU A 68 -5.15 -4.08 5.81
C LEU A 68 -4.56 -5.50 5.75
N THR A 69 -3.23 -5.63 5.81
CA THR A 69 -2.52 -6.91 5.78
C THR A 69 -2.80 -7.76 7.01
N TRP A 70 -2.79 -7.15 8.18
CA TRP A 70 -2.92 -7.87 9.44
C TRP A 70 -4.36 -8.17 9.79
N ASP A 71 -5.27 -7.20 9.64
CA ASP A 71 -6.65 -7.30 10.09
C ASP A 71 -7.58 -7.90 9.03
N LYS A 72 -7.41 -7.51 7.75
CA LYS A 72 -8.41 -7.79 6.71
C LYS A 72 -8.01 -8.93 5.77
N LEU A 73 -6.74 -9.04 5.41
CA LEU A 73 -6.30 -10.02 4.41
C LEU A 73 -6.19 -11.45 5.01
N PRO A 74 -6.78 -12.47 4.36
CA PRO A 74 -6.76 -13.87 4.81
C PRO A 74 -5.44 -14.57 4.44
N PHE A 75 -4.32 -13.87 4.60
CA PHE A 75 -3.00 -14.40 4.26
C PHE A 75 -2.40 -15.19 5.42
N LYS A 76 -1.53 -16.15 5.09
CA LYS A 76 -0.72 -16.85 6.08
C LYS A 76 0.23 -15.87 6.78
N LYS A 77 0.54 -16.13 8.05
CA LYS A 77 1.42 -15.30 8.88
C LYS A 77 2.77 -14.99 8.21
N SER A 78 3.38 -15.97 7.54
CA SER A 78 4.64 -15.78 6.80
C SER A 78 4.54 -14.70 5.73
N ARG A 79 3.46 -14.72 4.92
CA ARG A 79 3.21 -13.69 3.91
C ARG A 79 2.95 -12.32 4.55
N LYS A 80 2.17 -12.26 5.63
CA LYS A 80 1.91 -11.00 6.34
C LYS A 80 3.21 -10.33 6.82
N ILE A 81 4.16 -11.12 7.33
CA ILE A 81 5.47 -10.63 7.76
C ILE A 81 6.28 -10.10 6.57
N THR A 82 6.36 -10.85 5.46
CA THR A 82 7.04 -10.40 4.24
C THR A 82 6.44 -9.09 3.72
N ASP A 83 5.11 -9.04 3.63
CA ASP A 83 4.35 -7.87 3.19
C ASP A 83 4.61 -6.65 4.10
N THR A 84 4.70 -6.85 5.42
CA THR A 84 5.08 -5.80 6.39
C THR A 84 6.50 -5.28 6.18
N ILE A 85 7.47 -6.17 5.96
CA ILE A 85 8.86 -5.75 5.71
C ILE A 85 8.93 -4.92 4.43
N VAL A 86 8.27 -5.36 3.37
CA VAL A 86 8.21 -4.64 2.09
C VAL A 86 7.60 -3.24 2.27
N LEU A 87 6.49 -3.12 3.01
CA LEU A 87 5.83 -1.83 3.29
C LEU A 87 6.67 -0.85 4.12
N LEU A 88 7.52 -1.36 5.01
CA LEU A 88 8.33 -0.54 5.92
C LEU A 88 9.68 -0.14 5.32
N PHE A 89 10.32 -1.05 4.58
CA PHE A 89 11.72 -0.87 4.16
C PHE A 89 11.91 -0.49 2.69
N CYS A 90 10.91 -0.68 1.83
CA CYS A 90 11.04 -0.39 0.40
C CYS A 90 10.38 0.93 -0.03
N GLY A 91 9.87 1.74 0.92
CA GLY A 91 9.27 3.04 0.64
C GLY A 91 8.16 2.97 -0.42
N ILE A 92 8.18 3.90 -1.39
CA ILE A 92 7.16 3.96 -2.44
C ILE A 92 7.15 2.72 -3.33
N ILE A 93 8.33 2.13 -3.59
CA ILE A 93 8.46 0.87 -4.34
C ILE A 93 7.83 -0.27 -3.54
N GLY A 94 8.04 -0.25 -2.22
CA GLY A 94 7.41 -1.18 -1.28
C GLY A 94 5.90 -1.17 -1.35
N HIS A 95 5.28 0.01 -1.44
CA HIS A 95 3.83 0.12 -1.59
C HIS A 95 3.31 -0.60 -2.84
N TRP A 96 4.01 -0.46 -3.97
CA TRP A 96 3.66 -1.13 -5.22
C TRP A 96 3.85 -2.65 -5.15
N LEU A 97 4.95 -3.10 -4.56
CA LEU A 97 5.27 -4.53 -4.42
C LEU A 97 4.33 -5.24 -3.45
N TRP A 98 3.88 -4.54 -2.41
CA TRP A 98 2.94 -5.05 -1.42
C TRP A 98 1.54 -5.31 -2.00
N LEU A 99 1.05 -4.40 -2.84
CA LEU A 99 -0.36 -4.36 -3.23
C LEU A 99 -0.79 -5.70 -3.90
N PRO A 100 -1.63 -6.52 -3.24
CA PRO A 100 -1.98 -7.82 -3.78
C PRO A 100 -2.99 -7.68 -4.94
N SER A 101 -2.84 -8.53 -5.95
CA SER A 101 -3.81 -8.58 -7.05
C SER A 101 -5.17 -9.14 -6.57
N VAL A 102 -6.25 -8.67 -7.19
CA VAL A 102 -7.62 -9.16 -6.92
C VAL A 102 -7.69 -10.68 -7.07
N ALA A 103 -6.99 -11.24 -8.07
CA ALA A 103 -6.91 -12.68 -8.29
C ALA A 103 -6.21 -13.40 -7.12
N ALA A 104 -5.10 -12.87 -6.61
CA ALA A 104 -4.38 -13.45 -5.47
C ALA A 104 -5.24 -13.47 -4.20
N VAL A 105 -6.03 -12.42 -3.99
CA VAL A 105 -6.95 -12.30 -2.85
C VAL A 105 -8.10 -13.32 -2.98
N ASN A 106 -8.72 -13.42 -4.14
CA ASN A 106 -9.75 -14.44 -4.41
C ASN A 106 -9.23 -15.87 -4.20
N LEU A 107 -8.00 -16.16 -4.63
CA LEU A 107 -7.36 -17.46 -4.40
C LEU A 107 -7.11 -17.72 -2.92
N SER A 108 -6.69 -16.71 -2.16
CA SER A 108 -6.48 -16.87 -0.71
C SER A 108 -7.78 -17.16 0.04
N PHE A 109 -8.90 -16.57 -0.39
CA PHE A 109 -10.22 -16.88 0.16
C PHE A 109 -10.64 -18.32 -0.12
N LYS A 110 -10.51 -18.79 -1.37
CA LYS A 110 -10.82 -20.18 -1.73
C LYS A 110 -10.00 -21.16 -0.87
N ARG A 111 -8.71 -20.91 -0.70
CA ARG A 111 -7.84 -21.76 0.14
C ARG A 111 -8.28 -21.80 1.60
N ALA A 112 -8.63 -20.65 2.17
CA ALA A 112 -9.12 -20.58 3.55
C ALA A 112 -10.42 -21.38 3.74
N GLU A 113 -11.33 -21.32 2.76
CA GLU A 113 -12.57 -22.10 2.76
C GLU A 113 -12.33 -23.61 2.68
N TYR A 114 -11.45 -24.06 1.78
CA TYR A 114 -11.06 -25.47 1.69
C TYR A 114 -10.47 -26.01 2.99
N GLN A 115 -9.62 -25.22 3.67
CA GLN A 115 -9.00 -25.64 4.94
C GLN A 115 -10.03 -25.86 6.05
N LEU A 116 -11.07 -25.02 6.13
CA LEU A 116 -12.16 -25.16 7.10
C LEU A 116 -13.06 -26.37 6.81
N LEU A 117 -13.22 -26.74 5.54
CA LEU A 117 -13.99 -27.92 5.13
C LEU A 117 -13.20 -29.22 5.39
N SER A 118 -11.89 -29.22 5.19
CA SER A 118 -11.04 -30.39 5.45
C SER A 118 -10.77 -30.68 6.93
N SER A 119 -11.07 -29.74 7.83
CA SER A 119 -10.88 -29.89 9.28
C SER A 119 -12.13 -30.34 10.04
N LYS A 120 -13.21 -30.67 9.31
CA LYS A 120 -14.46 -31.23 9.84
C LYS A 120 -14.56 -32.69 9.45
#